data_AF-A0A9N6WRU2-F1
#
_entry.id   AF-A0A9N6WRU2-F1
#
_cell.length_a   1.000
_cell.length_b   1.000
_cell.length_c   1.000
_cell.angle_alpha   90.00
_cell.angle_beta   90.00
_cell.angle_gamma   90.00
#
_symmetry.space_group_name_H-M   'P 1'
#
loop_
_entity.id
_entity.type
_entity.pdbx_description
1 polymer ?
#
loop_
_entity_poly.entity_id
_entity_poly.type
_entity_poly.pdbx_seq_one_letter_code
_entity_poly.pdbx_strand_id
1 'polypeptide(L)' 'IFRRHCSDFYPMYHELFSHHCISGQALVRINDISLERMGIKNAFHREEIWRQITKLRLKTDILEMKDMEKRNGLS' A
#
# COMPACT_ATOMS: atom_id res chain seq x y z
N ILE A 1 8.47 6.44 -2.18
CA ILE A 1 7.45 6.28 -3.25
C ILE A 1 6.03 6.53 -2.70
N PHE A 2 5.68 6.00 -1.51
CA PHE A 2 4.42 6.32 -0.80
C PHE A 2 4.25 7.83 -0.48
N ARG A 3 5.33 8.51 -0.05
CA ARG A 3 5.36 9.94 0.30
C ARG A 3 4.90 10.93 -0.79
N ARG A 4 5.00 10.58 -2.08
CA ARG A 4 4.74 11.52 -3.19
C ARG A 4 3.36 11.37 -3.84
N HIS A 5 2.58 10.33 -3.47
CA HIS A 5 1.32 10.01 -4.16
C HIS A 5 0.07 10.14 -3.28
N CYS A 6 0.23 10.17 -1.95
CA CYS A 6 -0.87 10.38 -1.01
C CYS A 6 -0.90 11.83 -0.45
N SER A 7 -0.60 12.85 -1.27
CA SER A 7 -0.26 14.21 -0.78
C SER A 7 -1.26 14.84 0.21
N ASP A 8 -2.56 14.58 0.07
CA ASP A 8 -3.58 15.25 0.90
C ASP A 8 -3.87 14.53 2.23
N PHE A 9 -3.65 13.22 2.31
CA PHE A 9 -3.99 12.41 3.51
C PHE A 9 -2.76 11.73 4.16
N TYR A 10 -1.63 11.68 3.46
CA TYR A 10 -0.37 11.17 3.99
C TYR A 10 0.08 11.93 5.23
N PRO A 11 0.15 13.27 5.29
CA PRO A 11 0.57 13.94 6.52
C PRO A 11 -0.35 13.63 7.72
N MET A 12 -1.62 13.31 7.49
CA MET A 12 -2.59 13.02 8.56
C MET A 12 -2.50 11.59 9.11
N TYR A 13 -2.12 10.60 8.28
CA TYR A 13 -2.06 9.20 8.67
C TYR A 13 -0.65 8.57 8.58
N HIS A 14 0.36 9.33 8.13
CA HIS A 14 1.74 8.86 7.97
C HIS A 14 2.29 8.26 9.26
N GLU A 15 2.03 8.90 10.40
CA GLU A 15 2.45 8.39 11.70
C GLU A 15 1.78 7.06 12.03
N LEU A 16 0.49 6.87 11.71
CA LEU A 16 -0.20 5.58 11.89
C LEU A 16 0.42 4.47 11.03
N PHE A 17 0.76 4.77 9.78
CA PHE A 17 1.45 3.80 8.92
C PHE A 17 2.88 3.49 9.40
N SER A 18 3.57 4.48 9.96
CA SER A 18 4.92 4.33 10.52
C SER A 18 4.91 3.57 11.84
N HIS A 19 3.92 3.83 12.71
CA HIS A 19 3.75 3.22 14.03
C HIS A 19 3.33 1.75 13.93
N HIS A 20 2.51 1.41 12.92
CA HIS A 20 2.11 0.01 12.67
C HIS A 20 3.16 -0.83 11.94
N CYS A 21 4.38 -0.31 11.72
CA CYS A 21 5.46 -1.02 11.01
C CYS A 21 4.96 -1.72 9.74
N ILE A 22 4.16 -1.02 8.93
CA ILE A 22 3.57 -1.63 7.74
C ILE A 22 4.70 -1.90 6.74
N SER A 23 5.27 -3.10 6.84
CA SER A 23 6.21 -3.68 5.89
C SER A 23 5.47 -3.99 4.59
N GLY A 24 6.21 -4.18 3.49
CA GLY A 24 5.62 -4.52 2.19
C GLY A 24 4.65 -5.71 2.25
N GLN A 25 4.86 -6.66 3.16
CA GLN A 25 3.98 -7.82 3.37
C GLN A 25 2.69 -7.49 4.15
N ALA A 26 2.72 -6.53 5.08
CA ALA A 26 1.52 -6.07 5.77
C ALA A 26 0.59 -5.30 4.82
N LEU A 27 1.16 -4.54 3.86
CA LEU A 27 0.40 -3.86 2.81
C LEU A 27 -0.44 -4.80 1.95
N VAL A 28 -0.05 -6.08 1.79
CA VAL A 28 -0.79 -7.09 1.00
C VAL A 28 -2.10 -7.49 1.68
N ARG A 29 -2.16 -7.44 3.01
CA ARG A 29 -3.31 -7.94 3.79
C ARG A 29 -4.24 -6.86 4.31
N ILE A 30 -3.86 -5.58 4.21
CA ILE A 30 -4.73 -4.46 4.57
C ILE A 30 -6.02 -4.55 3.74
N ASN A 31 -7.14 -4.13 4.32
CA ASN A 31 -8.46 -3.98 3.71
C ASN A 31 -9.20 -2.85 4.43
N ASP A 32 -10.41 -2.49 3.99
CA ASP A 32 -11.22 -1.43 4.61
C ASP A 32 -11.38 -1.62 6.13
N ILE A 33 -11.65 -2.86 6.56
CA ILE A 33 -11.79 -3.23 7.98
C ILE A 33 -10.50 -2.97 8.76
N SER A 34 -9.34 -3.24 8.15
CA SER A 34 -8.03 -2.98 8.77
C SER A 34 -7.78 -1.49 8.92
N LEU A 35 -8.11 -0.68 7.90
CA LEU A 35 -7.99 0.79 7.95
C LEU A 35 -8.90 1.39 9.03
N GLU A 36 -10.12 0.88 9.17
CA GLU A 36 -11.05 1.30 10.22
C GLU A 36 -10.55 0.94 11.62
N ARG A 37 -9.94 -0.24 11.79
CA ARG A 37 -9.30 -0.69 13.05
C ARG A 37 -8.06 0.11 13.40
N MET A 38 -7.31 0.60 12.40
CA MET A 38 -6.20 1.54 12.60
C MET A 38 -6.67 2.96 12.98
N GLY A 39 -7.98 3.22 13.01
CA GLY A 39 -8.53 4.51 13.42
C GLY A 39 -8.95 5.43 12.26
N ILE A 40 -8.87 4.97 11.00
CA ILE A 40 -9.36 5.73 9.85
C ILE A 40 -10.87 5.54 9.73
N LYS A 41 -11.64 6.30 10.52
CA LYS A 41 -13.10 6.16 10.59
C LYS A 41 -13.86 6.80 9.43
N ASN A 42 -13.24 7.74 8.71
CA ASN A 42 -13.85 8.37 7.54
C ASN A 42 -13.79 7.42 6.33
N ALA A 43 -14.96 7.02 5.82
CA ALA A 43 -15.07 6.08 4.70
C ALA A 43 -14.45 6.61 3.40
N PHE A 44 -14.57 7.90 3.11
CA PHE A 44 -13.93 8.53 1.94
C PHE A 44 -12.40 8.47 2.04
N HIS A 45 -11.85 8.71 3.24
CA HIS A 45 -10.40 8.58 3.46
C HIS A 45 -9.96 7.12 3.31
N ARG A 46 -10.74 6.17 3.83
CA ARG A 46 -10.44 4.74 3.66
C ARG A 46 -10.44 4.34 2.19
N GLU A 47 -11.42 4.78 1.42
CA GLU A 47 -11.50 4.50 -0.02
C GLU A 47 -10.28 5.04 -0.77
N GLU A 48 -9.91 6.30 -0.54
CA GLU A 48 -8.76 6.90 -1.23
C GLU A 48 -7.44 6.21 -0.83
N ILE A 49 -7.25 5.93 0.45
CA ILE A 49 -6.08 5.19 0.95
C ILE A 49 -6.06 3.77 0.36
N TRP A 50 -7.20 3.09 0.32
CA TRP A 50 -7.33 1.76 -0.26
C TRP A 50 -6.97 1.73 -1.75
N ARG A 51 -7.43 2.74 -2.51
CA ARG A 51 -7.09 2.93 -3.92
C ARG A 51 -5.58 3.07 -4.12
N GLN A 52 -4.91 3.86 -3.28
CA GLN A 52 -3.46 4.05 -3.35
C GLN A 52 -2.68 2.78 -2.99
N ILE A 53 -3.11 2.05 -1.95
CA ILE A 53 -2.55 0.73 -1.60
C ILE A 53 -2.68 -0.25 -2.77
N THR A 54 -3.86 -0.30 -3.39
CA THR A 54 -4.14 -1.18 -4.53
C THR A 54 -3.22 -0.87 -5.72
N LYS A 55 -3.03 0.42 -6.04
CA LYS A 55 -2.10 0.87 -7.08
C LYS A 55 -0.65 0.41 -6.82
N LEU A 56 -0.21 0.43 -5.56
CA LEU A 56 1.14 -0.01 -5.18
C LEU A 56 1.29 -1.53 -5.24
N ARG A 57 0.26 -2.30 -4.90
CA ARG A 57 0.24 -3.76 -5.09
C ARG A 57 0.43 -4.12 -6.55
N LEU A 58 -0.40 -3.59 -7.44
CA LEU A 58 -0.30 -3.81 -8.88
C LEU A 58 1.10 -3.48 -9.42
N LYS A 59 1.69 -2.36 -8.98
CA LYS A 59 3.05 -1.98 -9.38
C LYS A 59 4.09 -2.99 -8.89
N THR A 60 3.92 -3.53 -7.68
CA THR A 60 4.83 -4.51 -7.08
C THR A 60 4.70 -5.85 -7.79
N ASP A 61 3.48 -6.35 -8.00
CA ASP A 61 3.19 -7.56 -8.80
C ASP A 61 3.84 -7.48 -10.19
N ILE A 62 3.66 -6.36 -10.91
CA ILE A 62 4.28 -6.18 -12.24
C ILE A 62 5.81 -6.24 -12.17
N LEU A 63 6.41 -5.67 -11.12
CA LEU A 63 7.87 -5.70 -10.94
C LEU A 63 8.35 -7.11 -10.60
N GLU A 64 7.64 -7.82 -9.73
CA GLU A 64 7.94 -9.21 -9.36
C GLU A 64 7.78 -10.15 -10.57
N MET A 65 6.71 -10.02 -11.36
CA MET A 65 6.54 -10.79 -12.60
C MET A 65 7.70 -10.57 -13.57
N LYS A 66 8.12 -9.32 -13.78
CA LYS A 66 9.26 -8.99 -14.65
C LYS A 66 10.59 -9.52 -14.12
N ASP A 67 10.78 -9.50 -12.80
CA ASP A 67 11.96 -10.06 -12.15
C ASP A 67 11.98 -11.60 -12.25
N MET A 68 10.83 -12.25 -12.08
CA MET A 68 10.68 -13.69 -12.32
C MET A 68 10.98 -14.06 -13.78
N GLU A 69 10.45 -13.32 -14.77
CA GLU A 69 10.76 -13.54 -16.18
C GLU A 69 12.25 -13.40 -16.48
N LYS A 70 12.92 -12.39 -15.90
CA LYS A 70 14.38 -12.23 -16.01
C LYS A 70 15.16 -13.40 -15.41
N ARG A 71 14.69 -13.94 -14.28
CA ARG A 71 15.32 -15.11 -13.64
C ARG A 71 15.06 -16.40 -14.39
N ASN A 72 13.92 -16.51 -15.08
CA ASN A 72 13.53 -17.69 -15.85
C ASN A 72 14.07 -17.69 -17.30
N GLY A 73 14.60 -16.57 -17.78
CA GLY A 73 15.13 -16.38 -19.14
C GLY A 73 16.66 -16.45 -19.27
N LEU A 74 17.36 -17.17 -18.40
CA LEU A 74 18.80 -17.43 -18.46
C LEU A 74 19.13 -18.92 -18.65
N SER A 75 18.42 -19.59 -19.55
CA SER A 75 18.82 -20.88 -20.13
C SER A 75 18.89 -20.78 -21.65
#